data_AF-A0A926R8Z9-F1
#
_entry.id   AF-A0A926R8Z9-F1
#
_cell.length_a   1.000
_cell.length_b   1.000
_cell.length_c   1.000
_cell.angle_alpha   90.00
_cell.angle_beta   90.00
_cell.angle_gamma   90.00
#
_symmetry.space_group_name_H-M   'P 1'
#
loop_
_entity.id
_entity.type
_entity.pdbx_description
1 polymer ?
#
loop_
_entity_poly.entity_id
_entity_poly.type
_entity_poly.pdbx_seq_one_letter_code
_entity_poly.pdbx_strand_id
1 'polypeptide(L)'
;MSKEGSTEAPIRHPIDFEHPDFLNPEKLDSEMRRVFDICHGCRRCFNLCDSFPKLFDMIDESKNEDVESLSSKQFAPVVDACTLCDMCFMTKCPYVPPHDFNLDFPHLMLRYRTAQKKLGQLPAVPRQLAEIDRNSKIGVMFSKFINWASNIKNKFLRKILEMIAGID
;
A
#
# COMPACT_ATOMS: atom_id res chain seq x y z
N MET A 1 5.21 12.17 29.89
CA MET A 1 4.99 13.02 28.69
C MET A 1 5.62 12.30 27.52
N SER A 2 4.79 11.67 26.70
CA SER A 2 5.24 10.98 25.50
C SER A 2 5.77 12.04 24.53
N LYS A 3 7.06 11.97 24.19
CA LYS A 3 7.71 12.92 23.27
C LYS A 3 7.15 12.73 21.85
N GLU A 4 7.14 13.80 21.06
CA GLU A 4 6.74 13.77 19.64
C GLU A 4 7.74 12.92 18.83
N GLY A 5 7.28 11.79 18.28
CA GLY A 5 8.14 10.77 17.65
C GLY A 5 8.87 11.23 16.38
N SER A 6 8.40 12.27 15.68
CA SER A 6 9.05 12.80 14.46
C SER A 6 10.20 13.77 14.73
N THR A 7 10.59 13.99 15.99
CA THR A 7 11.68 14.91 16.39
C THR A 7 13.03 14.22 16.55
N GLU A 8 13.02 12.90 16.75
CA GLU A 8 14.19 12.03 16.87
C GLU A 8 14.07 10.91 15.82
N ALA A 9 15.12 10.11 15.63
CA ALA A 9 15.02 8.96 14.74
C ALA A 9 14.03 7.92 15.32
N PRO A 10 13.02 7.46 14.55
CA PRO A 10 12.05 6.50 15.06
C PRO A 10 12.69 5.14 15.30
N ILE A 11 12.17 4.41 16.28
CA ILE A 11 12.57 3.03 16.54
C ILE A 11 11.74 2.12 15.65
N ARG A 12 12.37 1.38 14.73
CA ARG A 12 11.63 0.44 13.87
C ARG A 12 11.71 -0.98 14.41
N HIS A 13 10.57 -1.57 14.72
CA HIS A 13 10.49 -2.97 15.15
C HIS A 13 10.53 -3.90 13.94
N PRO A 14 11.31 -5.00 13.98
CA PRO A 14 11.28 -6.02 12.93
C PRO A 14 9.87 -6.63 12.79
N ILE A 15 9.50 -6.96 11.55
CA ILE A 15 8.23 -7.64 11.28
C ILE A 15 8.37 -9.13 11.62
N ASP A 16 7.51 -9.62 12.51
CA ASP A 16 7.36 -11.04 12.78
C ASP A 16 6.32 -11.66 11.83
N PHE A 17 6.80 -12.15 10.68
CA PHE A 17 5.96 -12.76 9.65
C PHE A 17 5.33 -14.09 10.07
N GLU A 18 5.94 -14.78 11.04
CA GLU A 18 5.50 -16.09 11.52
C GLU A 18 4.55 -16.00 12.72
N HIS A 19 4.33 -14.78 13.24
CA HIS A 19 3.39 -14.58 14.33
C HIS A 19 1.99 -15.10 13.94
N PRO A 20 1.31 -15.90 14.78
CA PRO A 20 0.03 -16.52 14.44
C PRO A 20 -1.05 -15.49 14.07
N ASP A 21 -1.01 -14.31 14.69
CA ASP A 21 -1.93 -13.21 14.39
C ASP A 21 -1.57 -12.39 13.14
N PHE A 22 -0.40 -12.59 12.53
CA PHE A 22 0.09 -11.73 11.43
C PHE A 22 -0.91 -11.67 10.28
N LEU A 23 -1.55 -12.79 9.92
CA LEU A 23 -2.57 -12.87 8.88
C LEU A 23 -3.98 -13.12 9.43
N ASN A 24 -4.20 -12.97 10.73
CA ASN A 24 -5.53 -13.08 11.32
C ASN A 24 -6.38 -11.88 10.83
N PRO A 25 -7.50 -12.10 10.10
CA PRO A 25 -8.29 -11.03 9.51
C PRO A 25 -8.88 -10.05 10.53
N GLU A 26 -9.36 -10.55 11.68
CA GLU A 26 -9.97 -9.72 12.71
C GLU A 26 -8.93 -8.82 13.40
N LYS A 27 -7.75 -9.38 13.68
CA LYS A 27 -6.62 -8.62 14.26
C LYS A 27 -6.05 -7.60 13.30
N LEU A 28 -6.02 -7.91 12.01
CA LEU A 28 -5.63 -6.96 10.97
C LEU A 28 -6.65 -5.83 10.85
N ASP A 29 -7.95 -6.15 10.79
CA ASP A 29 -9.02 -5.16 10.69
C ASP A 29 -9.04 -4.20 11.88
N SER A 30 -8.93 -4.74 13.10
CA SER A 30 -8.85 -3.94 14.33
C SER A 30 -7.66 -2.98 14.32
N GLU A 31 -6.49 -3.43 13.86
CA GLU A 31 -5.31 -2.58 13.75
C GLU A 31 -5.44 -1.52 12.64
N MET A 32 -6.07 -1.87 11.51
CA MET A 32 -6.41 -0.91 10.46
C MET A 32 -7.29 0.22 10.99
N ARG A 33 -8.37 -0.11 11.71
CA ARG A 33 -9.27 0.89 12.32
C ARG A 33 -8.53 1.78 13.31
N ARG A 34 -7.73 1.19 14.21
CA ARG A 34 -6.94 1.94 15.20
C ARG A 34 -5.99 2.94 14.54
N VAL A 35 -5.22 2.51 13.54
CA VAL A 35 -4.28 3.38 12.85
C VAL A 35 -5.03 4.44 12.03
N PHE A 36 -6.13 4.09 11.37
CA PHE A 36 -6.91 5.02 10.57
C PHE A 36 -7.54 6.12 11.41
N ASP A 37 -8.08 5.78 12.58
CA ASP A 37 -8.64 6.74 13.54
C ASP A 37 -7.58 7.75 14.01
N ILE A 38 -6.39 7.26 14.42
CA ILE A 38 -5.29 8.12 14.85
C ILE A 38 -4.76 8.99 13.69
N CYS A 39 -4.68 8.43 12.48
CA CYS A 39 -4.26 9.18 11.29
C CYS A 39 -5.26 10.28 10.94
N HIS A 40 -6.57 9.98 10.98
CA HIS A 40 -7.65 10.92 10.71
C HIS A 40 -7.73 12.04 11.75
N GLY A 41 -7.45 11.73 13.02
CA GLY A 41 -7.38 12.74 14.08
C GLY A 41 -6.25 13.75 13.89
N CYS A 42 -5.09 13.35 13.34
CA CYS A 42 -3.94 14.26 13.21
C CYS A 42 -3.73 14.87 11.82
N ARG A 43 -4.14 14.19 10.75
CA ARG A 43 -4.07 14.60 9.33
C ARG A 43 -2.72 15.13 8.81
N ARG A 44 -1.61 14.96 9.54
CA ARG A 44 -0.30 15.55 9.21
C ARG A 44 0.34 15.03 7.92
N CYS A 45 -0.06 13.85 7.47
CA CYS A 45 0.59 13.13 6.36
C CYS A 45 -0.09 13.38 4.99
N PHE A 46 -1.09 14.25 4.91
CA PHE A 46 -1.93 14.44 3.71
C PHE A 46 -1.16 14.72 2.41
N ASN A 47 0.02 15.34 2.51
CA ASN A 47 0.82 15.76 1.36
C ASN A 47 1.94 14.78 0.97
N LEU A 48 2.02 13.60 1.57
CA LEU A 48 3.09 12.63 1.32
C LEU A 48 2.76 11.62 0.21
N CYS A 49 1.53 11.10 0.21
CA CYS A 49 1.05 10.14 -0.78
C CYS A 49 -0.47 10.10 -0.80
N ASP A 50 -1.05 9.56 -1.87
CA ASP A 50 -2.50 9.48 -2.09
C ASP A 50 -3.23 8.60 -1.07
N SER A 51 -2.51 7.79 -0.30
CA SER A 51 -3.08 6.95 0.76
C SER A 51 -3.80 7.77 1.83
N PHE A 52 -3.24 8.91 2.23
CA PHE A 52 -3.79 9.73 3.32
C PHE A 52 -5.04 10.51 2.91
N PRO A 53 -5.07 11.24 1.77
CA PRO A 53 -6.31 11.85 1.28
C PRO A 53 -7.44 10.81 1.14
N LYS A 54 -7.17 9.65 0.51
CA LYS A 54 -8.16 8.57 0.40
C LYS A 54 -8.67 8.08 1.74
N LEU A 55 -7.78 7.96 2.74
CA LEU A 55 -8.15 7.56 4.10
C LEU A 55 -9.07 8.61 4.73
N PHE A 56 -8.73 9.89 4.61
CA PHE A 56 -9.49 10.97 5.21
C PHE A 56 -10.86 11.13 4.57
N ASP A 57 -10.92 11.18 3.23
CA ASP A 57 -12.16 11.27 2.48
C ASP A 57 -13.07 10.07 2.79
N MET A 58 -12.52 8.85 2.87
CA MET A 58 -13.28 7.64 3.21
C MET A 58 -13.96 7.75 4.58
N ILE A 59 -13.30 8.35 5.59
CA ILE A 59 -13.88 8.51 6.92
C ILE A 59 -14.85 9.70 6.95
N ASP A 60 -14.47 10.84 6.35
CA ASP A 60 -15.29 12.06 6.29
C ASP A 60 -16.61 11.84 5.55
N GLU A 61 -16.63 10.95 4.54
CA GLU A 61 -17.83 10.59 3.80
C GLU A 61 -18.65 9.45 4.43
N SER A 62 -18.19 8.91 5.58
CA SER A 62 -18.89 7.84 6.30
C SER A 62 -20.11 8.37 7.06
N LYS A 63 -21.03 7.48 7.43
CA LYS A 63 -22.32 7.84 8.03
C LYS A 63 -22.19 8.71 9.30
N ASN A 64 -21.22 8.40 10.16
CA ASN A 64 -20.99 9.09 11.42
C ASN A 64 -19.64 9.81 11.47
N GLU A 65 -18.96 9.96 10.32
CA GLU A 65 -17.61 10.54 10.24
C GLU A 65 -16.58 9.79 11.12
N ASP A 66 -16.75 8.47 11.28
CA ASP A 66 -15.93 7.62 12.16
C ASP A 66 -15.46 6.34 11.46
N VAL A 67 -14.38 5.75 11.99
CA VAL A 67 -13.85 4.50 11.44
C VAL A 67 -14.78 3.31 11.67
N GLU A 68 -15.62 3.33 12.70
CA GLU A 68 -16.53 2.23 13.06
C GLU A 68 -17.64 2.04 12.02
N SER A 69 -18.05 3.13 11.36
CA SER A 69 -19.04 3.12 10.28
C SER A 69 -18.51 2.50 8.97
N LEU A 70 -17.21 2.24 8.87
CA LEU A 70 -16.60 1.70 7.66
C LEU A 70 -16.74 0.19 7.54
N SER A 71 -16.97 -0.26 6.31
CA SER A 71 -16.79 -1.65 5.91
C SER A 71 -15.32 -1.94 5.64
N SER A 72 -14.81 -3.09 6.11
CA SER A 72 -13.43 -3.54 5.87
C SER A 72 -13.04 -3.57 4.38
N LYS A 73 -14.02 -3.74 3.48
CA LYS A 73 -13.80 -3.72 2.03
C LYS A 73 -13.35 -2.36 1.51
N GLN A 74 -13.64 -1.28 2.24
CA GLN A 74 -13.26 0.09 1.88
C GLN A 74 -11.78 0.39 2.13
N PHE A 75 -11.04 -0.48 2.84
CA PHE A 75 -9.64 -0.21 3.18
C PHE A 75 -8.66 -0.38 2.01
N ALA A 76 -8.99 -1.22 1.02
CA ALA A 76 -8.07 -1.57 -0.06
C ALA A 76 -7.54 -0.35 -0.86
N PRO A 77 -8.36 0.65 -1.26
CA PRO A 77 -7.88 1.85 -1.95
C PRO A 77 -6.81 2.64 -1.18
N VAL A 78 -6.88 2.68 0.15
CA VAL A 78 -5.87 3.33 1.01
C VAL A 78 -4.55 2.55 0.92
N VAL A 79 -4.63 1.22 1.02
CA VAL A 79 -3.47 0.32 0.96
C VAL A 79 -2.81 0.34 -0.42
N ASP A 80 -3.60 0.34 -1.49
CA ASP A 80 -3.12 0.34 -2.87
C ASP A 80 -2.43 1.64 -3.26
N ALA A 81 -2.79 2.75 -2.62
CA ALA A 81 -2.14 4.05 -2.81
C ALA A 81 -0.84 4.22 -1.99
N CYS A 82 -0.52 3.29 -1.07
CA CYS A 82 0.72 3.35 -0.32
C CYS A 82 1.91 2.89 -1.18
N THR A 83 2.92 3.76 -1.30
CA THR A 83 4.14 3.50 -2.09
C THR A 83 5.24 2.79 -1.29
N LEU A 84 5.03 2.52 0.01
CA LEU A 84 6.01 1.91 0.91
C LEU A 84 7.38 2.63 0.94
N CYS A 85 7.37 3.97 0.80
CA CYS A 85 8.59 4.79 0.84
C CYS A 85 9.03 5.20 2.26
N ASP A 86 8.25 4.85 3.29
CA ASP A 86 8.48 5.16 4.71
C ASP A 86 8.54 6.64 5.11
N MET A 87 8.30 7.58 4.19
CA MET A 87 8.38 9.02 4.52
C MET A 87 7.44 9.45 5.64
N CYS A 88 6.24 8.86 5.73
CA CYS A 88 5.28 9.15 6.80
C CYS A 88 5.81 8.73 8.17
N PHE A 89 6.42 7.54 8.24
CA PHE A 89 7.02 6.99 9.46
C PHE A 89 8.29 7.75 9.85
N MET A 90 9.19 7.99 8.89
CA MET A 90 10.51 8.55 9.17
C MET A 90 10.50 10.04 9.48
N THR A 91 9.55 10.81 8.93
CA THR A 91 9.70 12.29 8.91
C THR A 91 8.47 13.09 9.33
N LYS A 92 7.27 12.51 9.42
CA LYS A 92 6.03 13.28 9.66
C LYS A 92 5.18 12.79 10.81
N CYS A 93 5.15 11.49 11.08
CA CYS A 93 4.25 10.94 12.07
C CYS A 93 4.77 11.22 13.50
N PRO A 94 4.01 11.97 14.34
CA PRO A 94 4.41 12.27 15.71
C PRO A 94 4.22 11.08 16.67
N TYR A 95 3.65 9.98 16.19
CA TYR A 95 3.14 8.86 17.00
C TYR A 95 3.87 7.55 16.72
N VAL A 96 5.02 7.62 16.07
CA VAL A 96 5.92 6.49 15.86
C VAL A 96 6.57 6.03 17.17
N PRO A 97 6.92 4.74 17.31
CA PRO A 97 7.69 4.24 18.44
C PRO A 97 8.92 5.12 18.77
N PRO A 98 9.16 5.45 20.05
CA PRO A 98 8.59 4.84 21.26
C PRO A 98 7.27 5.47 21.77
N HIS A 99 6.57 6.29 20.97
CA HIS A 99 5.28 6.84 21.38
C HIS A 99 4.27 5.72 21.68
N ASP A 100 3.38 5.92 22.66
CA ASP A 100 2.46 4.88 23.18
C ASP A 100 1.51 4.31 22.10
N PHE A 101 1.19 5.12 21.09
CA PHE A 101 0.38 4.69 19.93
C PHE A 101 1.11 3.77 18.97
N ASN A 102 2.45 3.73 19.01
CA ASN A 102 3.28 2.80 18.27
C ASN A 102 2.90 2.65 16.78
N LEU A 103 2.75 3.77 16.06
CA LEU A 103 2.30 3.75 14.66
C LEU A 103 3.43 3.37 13.70
N ASP A 104 3.18 2.34 12.90
CA ASP A 104 3.98 2.01 11.72
C ASP A 104 3.05 1.76 10.53
N PHE A 105 2.63 2.86 9.91
CA PHE A 105 1.71 2.82 8.77
C PHE A 105 2.26 1.97 7.61
N PRO A 106 3.53 2.12 7.18
CA PRO A 106 4.08 1.28 6.11
C PRO A 106 4.06 -0.22 6.43
N HIS A 107 4.44 -0.64 7.64
CA HIS A 107 4.37 -2.06 8.02
C HIS A 107 2.94 -2.59 8.04
N LEU A 108 1.98 -1.77 8.48
CA LEU A 108 0.57 -2.15 8.43
C LEU A 108 0.06 -2.32 7.00
N MET A 109 0.43 -1.41 6.08
CA MET A 109 0.09 -1.53 4.66
C MET A 109 0.72 -2.80 4.05
N LEU A 110 1.98 -3.09 4.38
CA LEU A 110 2.65 -4.32 3.96
C LEU A 110 1.96 -5.58 4.49
N ARG A 111 1.55 -5.58 5.76
CA ARG A 111 0.78 -6.68 6.38
C ARG A 111 -0.54 -6.91 5.64
N TYR A 112 -1.27 -5.85 5.33
CA TYR A 112 -2.53 -5.94 4.57
C TYR A 112 -2.29 -6.47 3.15
N ARG A 113 -1.28 -5.97 2.42
CA ARG A 113 -0.93 -6.49 1.08
C ARG A 113 -0.53 -7.97 1.12
N THR A 114 0.13 -8.41 2.19
CA THR A 114 0.47 -9.82 2.38
C THR A 114 -0.78 -10.68 2.55
N ALA A 115 -1.77 -10.19 3.30
CA ALA A 115 -3.08 -10.85 3.42
C ALA A 115 -3.80 -10.90 2.06
N GLN A 116 -3.85 -9.79 1.30
CA GLN A 116 -4.43 -9.76 -0.05
C GLN A 116 -3.76 -10.79 -0.98
N LYS A 117 -2.43 -10.92 -0.92
CA LYS A 117 -1.68 -11.91 -1.69
C LYS A 117 -2.11 -13.33 -1.34
N LYS A 118 -2.23 -13.65 -0.05
CA LYS A 118 -2.64 -14.99 0.43
C LYS A 118 -4.09 -15.33 0.02
N LEU A 119 -4.96 -14.33 -0.04
CA LEU A 119 -6.34 -14.47 -0.49
C LEU A 119 -6.51 -14.42 -2.02
N GLY A 120 -5.43 -14.25 -2.79
CA GLY A 120 -5.49 -14.19 -4.25
C GLY A 120 -6.16 -12.92 -4.81
N GLN A 121 -6.19 -11.83 -4.03
CA GLN A 121 -6.87 -10.57 -4.38
C GLN A 121 -6.00 -9.62 -5.21
N LEU A 122 -4.72 -9.92 -5.39
CA LEU A 122 -3.81 -9.07 -6.15
C LEU A 122 -3.95 -9.29 -7.67
N PRO A 123 -3.90 -8.24 -8.49
CA PRO A 123 -4.01 -8.36 -9.95
C PRO A 123 -2.90 -9.23 -10.56
N ALA A 124 -3.27 -10.11 -11.49
CA ALA A 124 -2.34 -11.05 -12.11
C ALA A 124 -1.31 -10.37 -13.02
N VAL A 125 -1.70 -9.32 -13.77
CA VAL A 125 -0.82 -8.65 -14.74
C VAL A 125 0.40 -8.00 -14.07
N PRO A 126 0.25 -7.11 -13.05
CA PRO A 126 1.38 -6.57 -12.30
C PRO A 126 2.27 -7.67 -11.70
N ARG A 127 1.68 -8.76 -11.19
CA ARG A 127 2.44 -9.91 -10.68
C ARG A 127 3.33 -10.52 -11.76
N GLN A 128 2.82 -10.70 -12.98
CA GLN A 128 3.62 -11.22 -14.09
C GLN A 128 4.71 -10.24 -14.53
N LEU A 129 4.42 -8.93 -14.51
CA LEU A 129 5.39 -7.90 -14.87
C LEU A 129 6.54 -7.83 -13.86
N ALA A 130 6.26 -8.08 -12.58
CA ALA A 130 7.26 -8.10 -11.50
C ALA A 130 8.25 -9.28 -11.58
N GLU A 131 8.00 -10.31 -12.39
CA GLU A 131 8.92 -11.43 -12.62
C GLU A 131 10.07 -11.03 -13.57
N ILE A 132 10.86 -10.03 -13.18
CA ILE A 132 11.86 -9.35 -14.03
C ILE A 132 12.89 -10.34 -14.58
N ASP A 133 13.38 -11.28 -13.78
CA ASP A 133 14.38 -12.27 -14.22
C ASP A 133 13.84 -13.23 -15.30
N ARG A 134 12.58 -13.65 -15.17
CA ARG A 134 11.93 -14.49 -16.18
C ARG A 134 11.67 -13.66 -17.44
N ASN A 135 11.10 -12.46 -17.26
CA ASN A 135 10.73 -11.58 -18.36
C ASN A 135 11.95 -11.11 -19.16
N SER A 136 13.09 -10.86 -18.50
CA SER A 136 14.33 -10.46 -19.14
C SER A 136 14.92 -11.58 -20.01
N LYS A 137 14.92 -12.84 -19.53
CA LYS A 137 15.37 -14.00 -20.33
C LYS A 137 14.58 -14.15 -21.63
N ILE A 138 13.24 -14.03 -21.55
CA ILE A 138 12.36 -14.04 -22.72
C ILE A 138 12.63 -12.82 -23.61
N GLY A 139 12.77 -11.64 -22.99
CA GLY A 139 13.07 -10.37 -23.64
C GLY A 139 14.33 -10.41 -24.50
N VAL A 140 15.40 -11.01 -23.97
CA VAL A 140 16.67 -11.15 -24.69
C VAL A 140 16.53 -12.16 -25.84
N MET A 141 15.92 -13.31 -25.59
CA MET A 141 15.73 -14.37 -26.60
C MET A 141 14.92 -13.90 -27.81
N PHE A 142 13.88 -13.08 -27.59
CA PHE A 142 12.98 -12.59 -28.64
C PHE A 142 13.13 -11.09 -28.91
N SER A 143 14.29 -10.51 -28.61
CA SER A 143 14.56 -9.06 -28.64
C SER A 143 14.15 -8.38 -29.95
N LYS A 144 14.48 -8.95 -31.11
CA LYS A 144 14.09 -8.40 -32.43
C LYS A 144 12.57 -8.27 -32.58
N PHE A 145 11.84 -9.30 -32.20
CA PHE A 145 10.38 -9.31 -32.29
C PHE A 145 9.76 -8.37 -31.27
N ILE A 146 10.21 -8.41 -30.02
CA ILE A 146 9.68 -7.56 -28.95
C ILE A 146 9.91 -6.08 -29.27
N ASN A 147 11.11 -5.69 -29.73
CA ASN A 147 11.42 -4.32 -30.11
C ASN A 147 10.61 -3.84 -31.32
N TRP A 148 10.31 -4.73 -32.27
CA TRP A 148 9.39 -4.41 -33.36
C TRP A 148 7.96 -4.24 -32.81
N ALA A 149 7.46 -5.18 -32.02
CA ALA A 149 6.11 -5.17 -31.48
C ALA A 149 5.85 -3.95 -30.56
N SER A 150 6.83 -3.56 -29.76
CA SER A 150 6.75 -2.42 -28.83
C SER A 150 7.14 -1.07 -29.45
N ASN A 151 7.44 -1.02 -30.75
CA ASN A 151 7.78 0.23 -31.43
C ASN A 151 6.61 1.23 -31.35
N ILE A 152 6.90 2.49 -30.98
CA ILE A 152 5.90 3.57 -30.85
C ILE A 152 5.07 3.83 -32.13
N LYS A 153 5.57 3.41 -33.30
CA LYS A 153 4.85 3.51 -34.57
C LYS A 153 3.68 2.50 -34.65
N ASN A 154 3.75 1.40 -33.90
CA ASN A 154 2.76 0.32 -33.89
C ASN A 154 1.61 0.61 -32.93
N LYS A 155 0.87 1.71 -33.19
CA LYS A 155 -0.28 2.15 -32.36
C LYS A 155 -1.35 1.07 -32.17
N PHE A 156 -1.54 0.20 -33.17
CA PHE A 156 -2.50 -0.90 -33.09
C PHE A 156 -2.10 -1.95 -32.04
N LEU A 157 -0.84 -2.40 -32.06
CA LEU A 157 -0.33 -3.35 -31.06
C LEU A 157 -0.33 -2.76 -29.66
N ARG A 158 -0.02 -1.46 -29.54
CA ARG A 158 -0.11 -0.74 -28.26
C ARG A 158 -1.53 -0.76 -27.69
N LYS A 159 -2.56 -0.45 -28.49
CA LYS A 159 -3.96 -0.53 -28.06
C LYS A 159 -4.40 -1.93 -27.62
N ILE A 160 -3.95 -2.96 -28.33
CA ILE A 160 -4.20 -4.35 -27.92
C ILE A 160 -3.53 -4.63 -26.57
N LEU A 161 -2.28 -4.21 -26.41
CA LEU A 161 -1.54 -4.40 -25.16
C LEU A 161 -2.19 -3.66 -24.00
N GLU A 162 -2.65 -2.41 -24.19
CA GLU A 162 -3.44 -1.64 -23.21
C GLU A 162 -4.69 -2.40 -22.79
N MET A 163 -5.45 -2.93 -23.76
CA MET A 163 -6.69 -3.67 -23.50
C MET A 163 -6.44 -4.98 -22.74
N ILE A 164 -5.35 -5.70 -23.04
CA ILE A 164 -5.02 -6.97 -22.37
C ILE A 164 -4.41 -6.72 -20.99
N ALA A 165 -3.48 -5.77 -20.88
CA ALA A 165 -2.76 -5.51 -19.65
C ALA A 165 -3.56 -4.67 -18.65
N GLY A 166 -4.53 -3.87 -19.11
CA GLY A 166 -5.25 -2.90 -18.30
C GLY A 166 -4.35 -1.76 -17.80
N ILE A 167 -3.32 -1.41 -18.57
CA ILE A 167 -2.32 -0.38 -18.24
C ILE A 167 -2.36 0.68 -19.34
N ASP A 168 -2.79 1.88 -18.97
CA ASP A 168 -2.73 3.09 -19.80
C ASP A 168 -1.30 3.62 -19.93
#